data_AF-A0A485L5B4-F1
#
_entry.id   AF-A0A485L5B4-F1
#
_cell.length_a   1.000
_cell.length_b   1.000
_cell.length_c   1.000
_cell.angle_alpha   90.00
_cell.angle_beta   90.00
_cell.angle_gamma   90.00
#
_symmetry.space_group_name_H-M   'P 1'
#
loop_
_entity.id
_entity.type
_entity.pdbx_description
1 polymer ?
#
loop_
_entity_poly.entity_id
_entity_poly.type
_entity_poly.pdbx_seq_one_letter_code
_entity_poly.pdbx_strand_id
1 'polypeptide(L)'
;MLAPSDLSMNLKAVLVAAVLVGTAHAELPEFSKCHHRHPNRTEVVTSPRPHEYVGDLPAQFDWRNVNGTNYVTVSRNQHIPHYCGSCWAFAATSSLSDRLRIYRERNPGDHSRVEVLREINLSPQVLLNCELESQGCHGGDGLSAYRYIHDNGIPDEGCQRYLATGHDVGNTCTPIDECRNCEPDKGCFAQPSFDKYYVSEFGAVNGEEKMKAEIFARGPIVCGVAVSKEFLDYTGGVIDDKTGATDIDHDIAIVGWGVDEHGTPYWVGRNSWGTYWGEDGWFRLRRGTNNLGVETDCQFGVPDNGGWPKARATTVAKEKSPVWSPIEVPMSVSTRDAKRMCRARVRFSQGEKILSPLPHETLDVKTDLPKTWDWRDINGVNYVTWDKNQHIPRYCGSCWAQGTTSALSDRISILRNATWPEIALSPQVVINCHGGGSCEGGNPGAVYEFAHDHGIPDQTCQAYQAKDGECTALNTCETCWPTNSSFTPGECRVVPSFKSYYVSEYGHVSGADRMKAEIFKRGPIGCGMHVTDKFEAYAGGIYSENIWLPIPNHEISVAGWGFDEATQTEYWIGRNSWGTYWGEHGWFRIQMHRHNLGIEQDCDWGVPIPDGSKPKV
;
A
#
# COMPACT_ATOMS: atom_id res chain seq x y z
N MET A 1 84.33 31.46 10.24
CA MET A 1 83.89 31.71 11.63
C MET A 1 83.15 33.03 11.66
N LEU A 2 81.95 32.99 12.24
CA LEU A 2 81.17 34.10 12.81
C LEU A 2 80.56 35.13 11.86
N ALA A 3 79.22 35.10 11.85
CA ALA A 3 78.29 36.13 11.38
C ALA A 3 78.34 37.39 12.29
N PRO A 4 77.59 38.49 12.04
CA PRO A 4 76.12 38.48 12.26
C PRO A 4 75.23 39.45 11.42
N SER A 5 73.94 39.06 11.36
CA SER A 5 72.66 39.78 11.48
C SER A 5 72.24 41.04 10.66
N ASP A 6 71.03 40.86 10.08
CA ASP A 6 69.86 41.75 9.93
C ASP A 6 69.83 42.92 8.91
N LEU A 7 68.89 42.86 7.94
CA LEU A 7 67.66 43.70 7.91
C LEU A 7 66.66 43.34 6.76
N SER A 8 65.40 43.12 7.17
CA SER A 8 64.09 43.49 6.59
C SER A 8 63.64 43.25 5.13
N MET A 9 62.35 42.87 5.09
CA MET A 9 61.24 43.38 4.24
C MET A 9 60.70 42.55 3.06
N ASN A 10 59.62 41.82 3.36
CA ASN A 10 58.36 41.60 2.61
C ASN A 10 58.31 41.90 1.10
N LEU A 11 57.96 40.85 0.33
CA LEU A 11 57.06 41.00 -0.82
C LEU A 11 56.17 39.74 -0.98
N LYS A 12 54.88 39.99 -1.18
CA LYS A 12 53.79 39.01 -1.30
C LYS A 12 53.97 38.11 -2.54
N ALA A 13 53.75 36.81 -2.36
CA ALA A 13 53.39 35.90 -3.45
C ALA A 13 52.10 35.17 -3.05
N VAL A 14 51.04 35.40 -3.82
CA VAL A 14 49.76 34.69 -3.73
C VAL A 14 49.97 33.31 -4.36
N LEU A 15 49.93 32.26 -3.55
CA LEU A 15 49.86 30.89 -4.03
C LEU A 15 48.39 30.47 -4.08
N VAL A 16 47.84 30.35 -5.30
CA VAL A 16 46.55 29.69 -5.52
C VAL A 16 46.82 28.18 -5.39
N ALA A 17 46.44 27.61 -4.25
CA ALA A 17 46.40 26.17 -4.09
C ALA A 17 45.17 25.65 -4.86
N ALA A 18 45.41 24.99 -6.00
CA ALA A 18 44.40 24.18 -6.65
C ALA A 18 44.06 23.01 -5.70
N VAL A 19 42.94 23.11 -5.00
CA VAL A 19 42.34 21.97 -4.32
C VAL A 19 41.77 21.07 -5.42
N LEU A 20 42.52 20.04 -5.77
CA LEU A 20 42.00 18.88 -6.48
C LEU A 20 40.94 18.24 -5.58
N VAL A 21 39.69 18.64 -5.77
CA VAL A 21 38.54 17.87 -5.27
C VAL A 21 38.52 16.60 -6.09
N GLY A 22 39.17 15.56 -5.57
CA GLY A 22 39.01 14.21 -6.09
C GLY A 22 37.55 13.82 -5.90
N THR A 23 36.77 13.84 -6.97
CA THR A 23 35.50 13.14 -7.05
C THR A 23 35.82 11.65 -6.97
N ALA A 24 35.78 11.10 -5.76
CA ALA A 24 35.71 9.66 -5.57
C ALA A 24 34.41 9.20 -6.25
N HIS A 25 34.55 8.71 -7.48
CA HIS A 25 33.49 7.96 -8.14
C HIS A 25 33.42 6.64 -7.39
N ALA A 26 32.43 6.52 -6.49
CA ALA A 26 32.06 5.22 -5.98
C ALA A 26 31.47 4.45 -7.16
N GLU A 27 32.28 3.56 -7.75
CA GLU A 27 31.77 2.49 -8.62
C GLU A 27 30.72 1.73 -7.82
N LEU A 28 29.50 1.65 -8.37
CA LEU A 28 28.41 0.88 -7.78
C LEU A 28 28.86 -0.58 -7.71
N PRO A 29 28.76 -1.26 -6.55
CA PRO A 29 29.15 -2.66 -6.47
C PRO A 29 28.33 -3.50 -7.45
N GLU A 30 28.98 -4.49 -8.06
CA GLU A 30 28.44 -5.49 -9.01
C GLU A 30 27.36 -6.42 -8.40
N PHE A 31 26.64 -6.00 -7.36
CA PHE A 31 25.85 -6.82 -6.45
C PHE A 31 24.38 -6.38 -6.31
N SER A 32 23.79 -5.65 -7.27
CA SER A 32 22.36 -5.24 -7.21
C SER A 32 21.46 -5.93 -8.23
N LYS A 33 21.89 -7.04 -8.85
CA LYS A 33 21.02 -7.78 -9.77
C LYS A 33 19.85 -8.39 -8.99
N CYS A 34 18.64 -8.00 -9.35
CA CYS A 34 17.40 -8.56 -8.83
C CYS A 34 16.56 -9.22 -9.94
N HIS A 35 16.86 -8.93 -11.21
CA HIS A 35 16.38 -9.72 -12.34
C HIS A 35 17.34 -10.88 -12.59
N HIS A 36 16.81 -12.10 -12.46
CA HIS A 36 17.50 -13.35 -12.77
C HIS A 36 16.63 -14.16 -13.71
N ARG A 37 16.93 -14.07 -15.00
CA ARG A 37 16.19 -14.76 -16.05
C ARG A 37 16.27 -16.28 -15.88
N HIS A 38 15.16 -16.89 -15.48
CA HIS A 38 15.05 -18.32 -15.25
C HIS A 38 15.12 -19.10 -16.57
N PRO A 39 15.85 -20.23 -16.65
CA PRO A 39 16.04 -20.99 -17.90
C PRO A 39 14.76 -21.65 -18.41
N ASN A 40 13.84 -22.02 -17.52
CA ASN A 40 12.51 -22.47 -17.93
C ASN A 40 11.71 -21.26 -18.44
N ARG A 41 11.50 -21.20 -19.77
CA ARG A 41 10.68 -20.19 -20.45
C ARG A 41 9.34 -20.73 -20.95
N THR A 42 8.80 -21.77 -20.29
CA THR A 42 7.48 -22.30 -20.62
C THR A 42 6.44 -21.18 -20.54
N GLU A 43 5.56 -21.13 -21.53
CA GLU A 43 4.42 -20.20 -21.61
C GLU A 43 3.12 -21.00 -21.71
N VAL A 44 2.04 -20.46 -21.16
CA VAL A 44 0.68 -20.99 -21.33
C VAL A 44 -0.14 -19.92 -22.00
N VAL A 45 -0.38 -20.07 -23.30
CA VAL A 45 -1.17 -19.12 -24.11
C VAL A 45 -2.17 -19.88 -24.95
N THR A 46 -3.44 -19.56 -24.74
CA THR A 46 -4.59 -20.24 -25.33
C THR A 46 -5.47 -19.30 -26.14
N SER A 47 -5.35 -17.99 -25.94
CA SER A 47 -6.05 -16.96 -26.71
C SER A 47 -5.13 -16.27 -27.74
N PRO A 48 -5.69 -15.69 -28.83
CA PRO A 48 -4.94 -14.85 -29.75
C PRO A 48 -4.19 -13.73 -29.01
N ARG A 49 -2.98 -13.40 -29.46
CA ARG A 49 -2.19 -12.33 -28.84
C ARG A 49 -2.75 -10.96 -29.23
N PRO A 50 -2.72 -9.94 -28.34
CA PRO A 50 -3.24 -8.61 -28.67
C PRO A 50 -2.75 -7.99 -29.97
N HIS A 51 -1.47 -8.16 -30.30
CA HIS A 51 -0.90 -7.64 -31.55
C HIS A 51 -1.45 -8.32 -32.83
N GLU A 52 -2.26 -9.36 -32.71
CA GLU A 52 -2.92 -10.03 -33.84
C GLU A 52 -4.31 -9.44 -34.14
N TYR A 53 -4.93 -8.72 -33.19
CA TYR A 53 -6.31 -8.21 -33.34
C TYR A 53 -6.50 -6.74 -32.94
N VAL A 54 -5.55 -6.14 -32.21
CA VAL A 54 -5.58 -4.71 -31.92
C VAL A 54 -5.11 -3.97 -33.17
N GLY A 55 -5.96 -3.07 -33.67
CA GLY A 55 -5.64 -2.19 -34.80
C GLY A 55 -4.76 -1.01 -34.38
N ASP A 56 -4.97 0.15 -35.02
CA ASP A 56 -4.19 1.35 -34.74
C ASP A 56 -4.31 1.78 -33.27
N LEU A 57 -3.15 1.95 -32.63
CA LEU A 57 -3.03 2.36 -31.24
C LEU A 57 -2.87 3.89 -31.13
N PRO A 58 -3.39 4.52 -30.05
CA PRO A 58 -3.22 5.95 -29.86
C PRO A 58 -1.75 6.31 -29.65
N ALA A 59 -1.40 7.56 -30.00
CA ALA A 59 -0.04 8.08 -29.80
C ALA A 59 0.40 8.09 -28.32
N GLN A 60 -0.56 8.18 -27.40
CA GLN A 60 -0.37 8.13 -25.96
C GLN A 60 -1.48 7.30 -25.31
N PHE A 61 -1.13 6.59 -24.24
CA PHE A 61 -2.05 5.80 -23.45
C PHE A 61 -1.45 5.54 -22.07
N ASP A 62 -2.24 5.69 -21.00
CA ASP A 62 -1.72 5.58 -19.64
C ASP A 62 -2.78 5.03 -18.67
N TRP A 63 -2.55 3.83 -18.11
CA TRP A 63 -3.46 3.23 -17.14
C TRP A 63 -3.59 4.01 -15.82
N ARG A 64 -2.68 4.95 -15.54
CA ARG A 64 -2.80 5.87 -14.40
C ARG A 64 -3.96 6.86 -14.58
N ASN A 65 -4.42 7.06 -15.81
CA ASN A 65 -5.55 7.91 -16.14
C ASN A 65 -6.19 7.52 -17.47
N VAL A 66 -7.19 6.64 -17.43
CA VAL A 66 -8.05 6.34 -18.57
C VAL A 66 -9.40 7.02 -18.34
N ASN A 67 -9.68 8.06 -19.11
CA ASN A 67 -10.93 8.85 -19.03
C ASN A 67 -11.22 9.41 -17.61
N GLY A 68 -10.19 9.82 -16.87
CA GLY A 68 -10.32 10.34 -15.51
C GLY A 68 -10.25 9.26 -14.42
N THR A 69 -10.14 7.98 -14.78
CA THR A 69 -10.06 6.87 -13.84
C THR A 69 -8.62 6.35 -13.73
N ASN A 70 -8.11 6.31 -12.50
CA ASN A 70 -6.88 5.60 -12.17
C ASN A 70 -7.14 4.09 -12.05
N TYR A 71 -6.39 3.25 -12.76
CA TYR A 71 -6.47 1.79 -12.64
C TYR A 71 -5.27 1.16 -11.93
N VAL A 72 -4.27 1.95 -11.55
CA VAL A 72 -3.03 1.45 -10.98
C VAL A 72 -3.06 1.50 -9.45
N THR A 73 -2.56 0.44 -8.79
CA THR A 73 -2.45 0.32 -7.33
C THR A 73 -1.33 1.16 -6.72
N VAL A 74 -1.31 1.24 -5.39
CA VAL A 74 -0.32 1.98 -4.58
C VAL A 74 1.14 1.72 -4.98
N SER A 75 1.98 2.77 -4.91
CA SER A 75 3.44 2.66 -5.05
C SER A 75 4.04 1.86 -3.88
N ARG A 76 5.14 1.13 -4.13
CA ARG A 76 5.75 0.22 -3.15
C ARG A 76 7.27 0.39 -3.09
N ASN A 77 7.88 -0.16 -2.04
CA ASN A 77 9.33 -0.10 -1.83
C ASN A 77 9.91 -1.47 -1.42
N GLN A 78 10.72 -2.06 -2.28
CA GLN A 78 11.38 -3.33 -2.07
C GLN A 78 12.60 -3.22 -1.13
N HIS A 79 13.15 -2.02 -0.94
CA HIS A 79 14.39 -1.78 -0.22
C HIS A 79 14.22 -1.65 1.30
N ILE A 80 13.01 -1.86 1.84
CA ILE A 80 12.74 -1.70 3.27
C ILE A 80 11.82 -2.83 3.78
N PRO A 81 11.97 -3.29 5.04
CA PRO A 81 12.87 -2.77 6.08
C PRO A 81 14.33 -3.22 5.94
N HIS A 82 14.61 -4.11 4.99
CA HIS A 82 15.95 -4.58 4.63
C HIS A 82 16.12 -4.48 3.11
N TYR A 83 17.36 -4.53 2.63
CA TYR A 83 17.57 -4.73 1.20
C TYR A 83 17.21 -6.16 0.79
N CYS A 84 16.37 -6.26 -0.23
CA CYS A 84 16.00 -7.49 -0.90
C CYS A 84 15.78 -7.16 -2.38
N GLY A 85 16.49 -7.85 -3.26
CA GLY A 85 16.36 -7.76 -4.72
C GLY A 85 15.09 -8.46 -5.21
N SER A 86 13.93 -7.98 -4.80
CA SER A 86 12.62 -8.58 -5.06
C SER A 86 11.82 -7.87 -6.17
N CYS A 87 12.49 -7.05 -6.99
CA CYS A 87 11.87 -6.28 -8.08
C CYS A 87 10.94 -7.13 -8.98
N TRP A 88 11.37 -8.35 -9.31
CA TRP A 88 10.61 -9.33 -10.09
C TRP A 88 9.24 -9.64 -9.47
N ALA A 89 9.19 -9.87 -8.15
CA ALA A 89 7.97 -10.17 -7.42
C ALA A 89 7.07 -8.92 -7.29
N PHE A 90 7.65 -7.75 -7.05
CA PHE A 90 6.91 -6.48 -6.99
C PHE A 90 6.31 -6.09 -8.34
N ALA A 91 7.08 -6.19 -9.42
CA ALA A 91 6.61 -5.88 -10.77
C ALA A 91 5.49 -6.84 -11.20
N ALA A 92 5.65 -8.15 -10.96
CA ALA A 92 4.64 -9.16 -11.30
C ALA A 92 3.33 -8.97 -10.52
N THR A 93 3.42 -8.81 -9.19
CA THR A 93 2.25 -8.64 -8.33
C THR A 93 1.55 -7.30 -8.54
N SER A 94 2.28 -6.21 -8.76
CA SER A 94 1.68 -4.90 -9.03
C SER A 94 1.02 -4.86 -10.42
N SER A 95 1.67 -5.42 -11.45
CA SER A 95 1.07 -5.53 -12.78
C SER A 95 -0.20 -6.39 -12.77
N LEU A 96 -0.19 -7.53 -12.06
CA LEU A 96 -1.37 -8.37 -11.95
C LEU A 96 -2.48 -7.70 -11.13
N SER A 97 -2.14 -6.98 -10.06
CA SER A 97 -3.08 -6.20 -9.26
C SER A 97 -3.84 -5.16 -10.11
N ASP A 98 -3.11 -4.41 -10.93
CA ASP A 98 -3.70 -3.46 -11.89
C ASP A 98 -4.57 -4.18 -12.92
N ARG A 99 -4.08 -5.31 -13.47
CA ARG A 99 -4.83 -6.14 -14.42
C ARG A 99 -6.13 -6.69 -13.84
N LEU A 100 -6.15 -7.10 -12.57
CA LEU A 100 -7.36 -7.55 -11.89
C LEU A 100 -8.42 -6.44 -11.85
N ARG A 101 -8.01 -5.20 -11.57
CA ARG A 101 -8.92 -4.03 -11.60
C ARG A 101 -9.44 -3.76 -13.01
N ILE A 102 -8.56 -3.72 -14.01
CA ILE A 102 -8.93 -3.49 -15.42
C ILE A 102 -9.86 -4.59 -15.93
N TYR A 103 -9.56 -5.85 -15.62
CA TYR A 103 -10.33 -7.00 -16.08
C TYR A 103 -11.75 -6.99 -15.50
N ARG A 104 -11.88 -6.81 -14.18
CA ARG A 104 -13.19 -6.74 -13.50
C ARG A 104 -14.01 -5.55 -13.99
N GLU A 105 -13.38 -4.41 -14.27
CA GLU A 105 -14.08 -3.26 -14.83
C GLU A 105 -14.71 -3.55 -16.19
N ARG A 106 -13.97 -4.23 -17.05
CA ARG A 106 -14.46 -4.61 -18.39
C ARG A 106 -15.45 -5.76 -18.35
N ASN A 107 -15.40 -6.59 -17.31
CA ASN A 107 -16.20 -7.80 -17.17
C ASN A 107 -16.82 -7.89 -15.76
N PRO A 108 -17.72 -6.95 -15.39
CA PRO A 108 -18.24 -6.87 -14.02
C PRO A 108 -19.14 -8.04 -13.64
N GLY A 109 -19.76 -8.72 -14.62
CA GLY A 109 -20.73 -9.79 -14.35
C GLY A 109 -21.89 -9.28 -13.48
N ASP A 110 -22.30 -10.08 -12.50
CA ASP A 110 -23.36 -9.76 -11.54
C ASP A 110 -22.82 -9.14 -10.23
N HIS A 111 -21.52 -8.82 -10.16
CA HIS A 111 -20.92 -8.26 -8.96
C HIS A 111 -21.35 -6.81 -8.72
N SER A 112 -21.47 -6.44 -7.45
CA SER A 112 -21.75 -5.06 -7.08
C SER A 112 -20.62 -4.13 -7.51
N ARG A 113 -20.96 -2.85 -7.71
CA ARG A 113 -19.98 -1.85 -8.13
C ARG A 113 -18.82 -1.71 -7.14
N VAL A 114 -19.10 -1.81 -5.84
CA VAL A 114 -18.10 -1.84 -4.76
C VAL A 114 -17.12 -3.01 -4.91
N GLU A 115 -17.61 -4.22 -5.24
CA GLU A 115 -16.74 -5.39 -5.45
C GLU A 115 -15.85 -5.25 -6.69
N VAL A 116 -16.39 -4.69 -7.77
CA VAL A 116 -15.65 -4.45 -9.02
C VAL A 116 -14.55 -3.41 -8.80
N LEU A 117 -14.87 -2.35 -8.06
CA LEU A 117 -13.97 -1.23 -7.76
C LEU A 117 -12.89 -1.54 -6.73
N ARG A 118 -13.11 -2.56 -5.88
CA ARG A 118 -12.21 -2.88 -4.77
C ARG A 118 -10.78 -3.08 -5.27
N GLU A 119 -9.85 -2.34 -4.70
CA GLU A 119 -8.43 -2.50 -4.99
C GLU A 119 -7.90 -3.82 -4.39
N ILE A 120 -7.14 -4.58 -5.18
CA ILE A 120 -6.47 -5.80 -4.73
C ILE A 120 -4.98 -5.55 -4.77
N ASN A 121 -4.33 -5.57 -3.62
CA ASN A 121 -2.88 -5.47 -3.53
C ASN A 121 -2.31 -6.87 -3.28
N LEU A 122 -1.78 -7.54 -4.31
CA LEU A 122 -1.22 -8.89 -4.17
C LEU A 122 0.07 -8.90 -3.35
N SER A 123 0.27 -9.96 -2.56
CA SER A 123 1.43 -10.11 -1.67
C SER A 123 2.69 -10.57 -2.43
N PRO A 124 3.74 -9.75 -2.58
CA PRO A 124 5.01 -10.19 -3.15
C PRO A 124 5.76 -11.12 -2.19
N GLN A 125 5.49 -11.02 -0.88
CA GLN A 125 6.13 -11.84 0.13
C GLN A 125 5.89 -13.33 -0.05
N VAL A 126 4.70 -13.71 -0.53
CA VAL A 126 4.38 -15.13 -0.82
C VAL A 126 5.22 -15.66 -1.98
N LEU A 127 5.49 -14.85 -3.02
CA LEU A 127 6.43 -15.26 -4.08
C LEU A 127 7.83 -15.48 -3.49
N LEU A 128 8.31 -14.55 -2.66
CA LEU A 128 9.63 -14.67 -2.01
C LEU A 128 9.72 -15.87 -1.06
N ASN A 129 8.61 -16.33 -0.49
CA ASN A 129 8.57 -17.49 0.39
C ASN A 129 8.44 -18.82 -0.37
N CYS A 130 7.61 -18.84 -1.42
CA CYS A 130 7.03 -20.06 -1.97
C CYS A 130 7.32 -20.32 -3.45
N GLU A 131 7.76 -19.32 -4.21
CA GLU A 131 8.22 -19.53 -5.57
C GLU A 131 9.68 -20.02 -5.51
N LEU A 132 9.87 -21.34 -5.56
CA LEU A 132 11.16 -21.98 -5.30
C LEU A 132 12.05 -22.17 -6.54
N GLU A 133 11.60 -21.75 -7.74
CA GLU A 133 12.38 -21.82 -8.96
C GLU A 133 13.34 -20.62 -9.11
N SER A 134 12.99 -19.45 -8.55
CA SER A 134 13.87 -18.28 -8.47
C SER A 134 14.71 -18.25 -7.19
N GLN A 135 15.42 -17.14 -6.95
CA GLN A 135 16.38 -16.99 -5.85
C GLN A 135 15.86 -16.05 -4.75
N GLY A 136 14.53 -15.95 -4.56
CA GLY A 136 13.91 -15.10 -3.54
C GLY A 136 14.42 -13.65 -3.59
N CYS A 137 15.09 -13.19 -2.52
CA CYS A 137 15.69 -11.86 -2.45
C CYS A 137 16.91 -11.68 -3.35
N HIS A 138 17.56 -12.73 -3.80
CA HIS A 138 18.66 -12.67 -4.78
C HIS A 138 18.17 -12.69 -6.23
N GLY A 139 16.86 -12.57 -6.45
CA GLY A 139 16.27 -12.24 -7.75
C GLY A 139 15.49 -13.36 -8.42
N GLY A 140 14.78 -12.98 -9.48
CA GLY A 140 13.88 -13.83 -10.26
C GLY A 140 13.41 -13.10 -11.51
N ASP A 141 12.31 -13.53 -12.12
CA ASP A 141 11.71 -12.81 -13.25
C ASP A 141 10.18 -12.90 -13.28
N GLY A 142 9.55 -12.08 -14.12
CA GLY A 142 8.09 -12.05 -14.23
C GLY A 142 7.45 -13.35 -14.73
N LEU A 143 8.16 -14.16 -15.52
CA LEU A 143 7.64 -15.41 -16.07
C LEU A 143 7.58 -16.52 -15.01
N SER A 144 8.61 -16.66 -14.17
CA SER A 144 8.59 -17.61 -13.04
C SER A 144 7.51 -17.22 -12.04
N ALA A 145 7.36 -15.92 -11.74
CA ALA A 145 6.27 -15.43 -10.90
C ALA A 145 4.89 -15.83 -11.45
N TYR A 146 4.61 -15.57 -12.74
CA TYR A 146 3.30 -15.92 -13.31
C TYR A 146 3.07 -17.42 -13.44
N ARG A 147 4.11 -18.23 -13.65
CA ARG A 147 4.00 -19.69 -13.60
C ARG A 147 3.56 -20.16 -12.21
N TYR A 148 4.19 -19.65 -11.15
CA TYR A 148 3.76 -19.97 -9.79
C TYR A 148 2.33 -19.53 -9.51
N ILE A 149 1.94 -18.32 -9.95
CA ILE A 149 0.59 -17.80 -9.76
C ILE A 149 -0.45 -18.63 -10.54
N HIS A 150 -0.09 -19.15 -11.72
CA HIS A 150 -0.94 -20.06 -12.48
C HIS A 150 -1.20 -21.36 -11.70
N ASP A 151 -0.15 -21.95 -11.12
CA ASP A 151 -0.24 -23.27 -10.50
C ASP A 151 -0.77 -23.25 -9.05
N ASN A 152 -0.44 -22.21 -8.28
CA ASN A 152 -0.67 -22.15 -6.83
C ASN A 152 -1.60 -21.01 -6.38
N GLY A 153 -1.76 -20.00 -7.24
CA GLY A 153 -2.42 -18.75 -6.91
C GLY A 153 -1.63 -17.89 -5.91
N ILE A 154 -2.10 -16.66 -5.71
CA ILE A 154 -1.46 -15.67 -4.85
C ILE A 154 -2.49 -14.90 -4.03
N PRO A 155 -2.31 -14.72 -2.71
CA PRO A 155 -3.22 -13.93 -1.89
C PRO A 155 -2.87 -12.44 -1.93
N ASP A 156 -3.70 -11.62 -1.28
CA ASP A 156 -3.42 -10.20 -1.06
C ASP A 156 -2.40 -9.97 0.07
N GLU A 157 -1.88 -8.75 0.14
CA GLU A 157 -0.92 -8.27 1.15
C GLU A 157 -1.46 -8.43 2.59
N GLY A 158 -2.78 -8.45 2.78
CA GLY A 158 -3.40 -8.73 4.06
C GLY A 158 -3.09 -10.13 4.61
N CYS A 159 -2.64 -11.07 3.77
CA CYS A 159 -2.21 -12.42 4.18
C CYS A 159 -0.74 -12.50 4.59
N GLN A 160 0.15 -11.80 3.89
CA GLN A 160 1.57 -11.71 4.18
C GLN A 160 2.07 -10.32 3.82
N ARG A 161 2.45 -9.55 4.84
CA ARG A 161 3.13 -8.27 4.65
C ARG A 161 4.54 -8.50 4.14
N TYR A 162 5.01 -7.59 3.29
CA TYR A 162 6.40 -7.58 2.87
C TYR A 162 7.38 -7.41 4.04
N LEU A 163 8.34 -8.33 4.15
CA LEU A 163 9.36 -8.39 5.21
C LEU A 163 10.78 -8.18 4.66
N ALA A 164 10.93 -8.08 3.34
CA ALA A 164 12.24 -8.04 2.68
C ALA A 164 13.14 -9.24 3.04
N THR A 165 12.53 -10.42 3.15
CA THR A 165 13.21 -11.72 3.28
C THR A 165 12.54 -12.74 2.38
N GLY A 166 13.22 -13.83 2.05
CA GLY A 166 12.71 -14.90 1.19
C GLY A 166 13.25 -16.27 1.59
N HIS A 167 12.89 -17.31 0.85
CA HIS A 167 13.31 -18.69 1.10
C HIS A 167 14.84 -18.86 1.02
N ASP A 168 15.48 -18.02 0.24
CA ASP A 168 16.93 -17.91 0.05
C ASP A 168 17.67 -17.37 1.28
N VAL A 169 16.97 -16.65 2.18
CA VAL A 169 17.52 -16.11 3.42
C VAL A 169 16.84 -16.70 4.68
N GLY A 170 16.21 -17.87 4.53
CA GLY A 170 15.75 -18.69 5.65
C GLY A 170 14.24 -18.67 5.91
N ASN A 171 13.43 -17.99 5.10
CA ASN A 171 11.98 -18.21 5.15
C ASN A 171 11.64 -19.63 4.66
N THR A 172 10.43 -20.10 4.97
CA THR A 172 9.91 -21.38 4.48
C THR A 172 8.71 -21.16 3.58
N CYS A 173 8.26 -22.23 2.92
CA CYS A 173 6.95 -22.25 2.28
C CYS A 173 6.03 -23.25 3.01
N THR A 174 5.53 -22.84 4.17
CA THR A 174 4.51 -23.58 4.91
C THR A 174 3.20 -22.78 4.90
N PRO A 175 2.06 -23.32 5.36
CA PRO A 175 0.79 -22.58 5.32
C PRO A 175 0.82 -21.22 6.01
N ILE A 176 1.66 -21.02 7.04
CA ILE A 176 1.83 -19.71 7.70
C ILE A 176 2.61 -18.72 6.83
N ASP A 177 3.42 -19.20 5.89
CA ASP A 177 4.18 -18.37 4.95
C ASP A 177 3.36 -17.98 3.72
N GLU A 178 2.23 -18.65 3.48
CA GLU A 178 1.23 -18.26 2.48
C GLU A 178 0.24 -17.22 3.01
N CYS A 179 -0.31 -17.44 4.21
CA CYS A 179 -1.19 -16.48 4.87
C CYS A 179 -1.11 -16.68 6.39
N ARG A 180 -0.83 -15.60 7.12
CA ARG A 180 -0.73 -15.65 8.59
C ARG A 180 -1.70 -14.66 9.22
N ASN A 181 -2.01 -14.95 10.46
CA ASN A 181 -2.60 -14.01 11.39
C ASN A 181 -1.90 -14.19 12.74
N CYS A 182 -1.86 -13.14 13.56
CA CYS A 182 -1.27 -13.24 14.90
C CYS A 182 -2.20 -12.64 15.94
N GLU A 183 -2.38 -13.37 17.03
CA GLU A 183 -3.18 -12.93 18.17
C GLU A 183 -2.27 -12.72 19.39
N PRO A 184 -2.64 -11.82 20.33
CA PRO A 184 -1.80 -11.53 21.50
C PRO A 184 -1.46 -12.78 22.31
N ASP A 185 -2.44 -13.66 22.51
CA ASP A 185 -2.33 -14.82 23.42
C ASP A 185 -1.96 -16.12 22.70
N LYS A 186 -2.17 -16.20 21.37
CA LYS A 186 -1.91 -17.43 20.58
C LYS A 186 -0.62 -17.36 19.75
N GLY A 187 -0.01 -16.18 19.64
CA GLY A 187 1.06 -15.96 18.68
C GLY A 187 0.54 -16.02 17.23
N CYS A 188 1.45 -16.27 16.29
CA CYS A 188 1.12 -16.35 14.88
C CYS A 188 0.72 -17.76 14.45
N PHE A 189 -0.29 -17.86 13.59
CA PHE A 189 -0.79 -19.12 13.03
C PHE A 189 -1.13 -18.95 11.55
N ALA A 190 -1.20 -20.07 10.84
CA ALA A 190 -1.66 -20.10 9.45
C ALA A 190 -3.14 -19.73 9.39
N GLN A 191 -3.46 -18.69 8.63
CA GLN A 191 -4.85 -18.25 8.46
C GLN A 191 -5.61 -19.33 7.67
N PRO A 192 -6.67 -19.94 8.24
CA PRO A 192 -7.26 -21.15 7.69
C PRO A 192 -8.03 -20.91 6.39
N SER A 193 -8.36 -19.66 6.05
CA SER A 193 -9.26 -19.32 4.97
C SER A 193 -8.99 -17.91 4.47
N PHE A 194 -8.69 -17.77 3.18
CA PHE A 194 -8.36 -16.52 2.50
C PHE A 194 -8.48 -16.68 0.98
N ASP A 195 -8.55 -15.55 0.28
CA ASP A 195 -8.72 -15.51 -1.18
C ASP A 195 -7.37 -15.72 -1.90
N LYS A 196 -7.39 -16.47 -3.01
CA LYS A 196 -6.25 -16.59 -3.93
C LYS A 196 -6.66 -16.20 -5.35
N TYR A 197 -5.81 -15.42 -6.00
CA TYR A 197 -5.93 -14.99 -7.38
C TYR A 197 -4.99 -15.80 -8.26
N TYR A 198 -5.42 -16.12 -9.48
CA TYR A 198 -4.68 -16.96 -10.42
C TYR A 198 -4.53 -16.25 -11.76
N VAL A 199 -3.61 -16.71 -12.58
CA VAL A 199 -3.54 -16.35 -14.01
C VAL A 199 -3.90 -17.56 -14.85
N SER A 200 -4.68 -17.36 -15.90
CA SER A 200 -5.13 -18.41 -16.83
C SER A 200 -4.14 -18.61 -17.98
N GLU A 201 -3.45 -17.52 -18.36
CA GLU A 201 -2.43 -17.49 -19.38
C GLU A 201 -1.26 -16.64 -18.92
N PHE A 202 -0.04 -16.99 -19.33
CA PHE A 202 1.16 -16.20 -19.12
C PHE A 202 2.18 -16.45 -20.22
N GLY A 203 2.99 -15.45 -20.55
CA GLY A 203 4.00 -15.57 -21.59
C GLY A 203 4.84 -14.31 -21.79
N ALA A 204 5.73 -14.34 -22.78
CA ALA A 204 6.58 -13.21 -23.13
C ALA A 204 5.92 -12.28 -24.17
N VAL A 205 6.30 -11.00 -24.16
CA VAL A 205 5.79 -9.96 -25.07
C VAL A 205 6.84 -8.87 -25.34
N ASN A 206 7.63 -9.04 -26.38
CA ASN A 206 8.80 -8.17 -26.63
C ASN A 206 8.60 -7.28 -27.85
N GLY A 207 9.29 -6.13 -27.85
CA GLY A 207 9.25 -5.13 -28.90
C GLY A 207 8.09 -4.15 -28.78
N GLU A 208 8.34 -2.91 -29.18
CA GLU A 208 7.46 -1.75 -29.01
C GLU A 208 5.99 -2.03 -29.38
N GLU A 209 5.73 -2.48 -30.61
CA GLU A 209 4.36 -2.66 -31.09
C GLU A 209 3.59 -3.75 -30.32
N LYS A 210 4.26 -4.87 -29.99
CA LYS A 210 3.63 -5.97 -29.24
C LYS A 210 3.36 -5.57 -27.79
N MET A 211 4.30 -4.86 -27.16
CA MET A 211 4.15 -4.34 -25.80
C MET A 211 2.97 -3.35 -25.73
N LYS A 212 2.88 -2.38 -26.65
CA LYS A 212 1.75 -1.43 -26.67
C LYS A 212 0.41 -2.14 -26.83
N ALA A 213 0.32 -3.11 -27.75
CA ALA A 213 -0.91 -3.86 -27.97
C ALA A 213 -1.33 -4.64 -26.72
N GLU A 214 -0.38 -5.30 -26.04
CA GLU A 214 -0.64 -6.02 -24.79
C GLU A 214 -1.09 -5.08 -23.66
N ILE A 215 -0.39 -3.96 -23.48
CA ILE A 215 -0.72 -2.98 -22.44
C ILE A 215 -2.12 -2.41 -22.67
N PHE A 216 -2.45 -2.00 -23.88
CA PHE A 216 -3.76 -1.44 -24.24
C PHE A 216 -4.89 -2.44 -24.01
N ALA A 217 -4.71 -3.66 -24.53
CA ALA A 217 -5.75 -4.67 -24.55
C ALA A 217 -5.92 -5.36 -23.20
N ARG A 218 -4.87 -5.54 -22.41
CA ARG A 218 -4.91 -6.41 -21.22
C ARG A 218 -4.30 -5.84 -19.96
N GLY A 219 -3.71 -4.65 -19.99
CA GLY A 219 -3.14 -3.99 -18.80
C GLY A 219 -1.62 -4.08 -18.69
N PRO A 220 -1.03 -3.50 -17.62
CA PRO A 220 0.42 -3.41 -17.44
C PRO A 220 1.19 -4.72 -17.60
N ILE A 221 2.45 -4.63 -18.03
CA ILE A 221 3.36 -5.79 -18.21
C ILE A 221 4.60 -5.64 -17.35
N VAL A 222 5.23 -6.76 -17.00
CA VAL A 222 6.56 -6.77 -16.38
C VAL A 222 7.60 -6.67 -17.49
N CYS A 223 8.65 -5.87 -17.31
CA CYS A 223 9.78 -5.81 -18.22
C CYS A 223 11.09 -5.74 -17.43
N GLY A 224 12.08 -6.49 -17.89
CA GLY A 224 13.45 -6.32 -17.46
C GLY A 224 14.04 -5.02 -17.98
N VAL A 225 14.86 -4.34 -17.19
CA VAL A 225 15.60 -3.13 -17.54
C VAL A 225 17.02 -3.19 -16.96
N ALA A 226 17.98 -2.61 -17.66
CA ALA A 226 19.33 -2.39 -17.15
C ALA A 226 19.37 -1.12 -16.29
N VAL A 227 19.85 -1.23 -15.06
CA VAL A 227 19.96 -0.10 -14.13
C VAL A 227 21.26 0.65 -14.37
N SER A 228 21.20 1.69 -15.20
CA SER A 228 22.33 2.61 -15.39
C SER A 228 22.43 3.63 -14.26
N LYS A 229 23.53 4.40 -14.24
CA LYS A 229 23.69 5.53 -13.31
C LYS A 229 22.59 6.59 -13.49
N GLU A 230 22.20 6.87 -14.73
CA GLU A 230 21.11 7.80 -15.04
C GLU A 230 19.78 7.30 -14.47
N PHE A 231 19.52 6.00 -14.55
CA PHE A 231 18.33 5.39 -13.96
C PHE A 231 18.34 5.47 -12.43
N LEU A 232 19.46 5.16 -11.78
CA LEU A 232 19.59 5.24 -10.32
C LEU A 232 19.34 6.65 -9.78
N ASP A 233 19.94 7.66 -10.43
CA ASP A 233 19.86 9.06 -10.02
C ASP A 233 18.61 9.79 -10.55
N TYR A 234 17.68 9.05 -11.17
CA TYR A 234 16.52 9.63 -11.83
C TYR A 234 15.61 10.39 -10.84
N THR A 235 15.26 11.62 -11.22
CA THR A 235 14.38 12.52 -10.45
C THR A 235 13.23 13.10 -11.28
N GLY A 236 13.21 12.86 -12.60
CA GLY A 236 12.18 13.36 -13.51
C GLY A 236 12.68 13.51 -14.95
N GLY A 237 11.74 13.65 -15.89
CA GLY A 237 12.02 13.78 -17.33
C GLY A 237 11.91 12.46 -18.08
N VAL A 238 12.40 12.41 -19.32
CA VAL A 238 12.48 11.15 -20.09
C VAL A 238 13.93 10.65 -20.03
N ILE A 239 14.14 9.49 -19.42
CA ILE A 239 15.43 8.80 -19.42
C ILE A 239 15.78 8.42 -20.86
N ASP A 240 16.98 8.78 -21.29
CA ASP A 240 17.47 8.49 -22.64
C ASP A 240 18.95 8.14 -22.58
N ASP A 241 19.21 7.00 -21.94
CA ASP A 241 20.56 6.56 -21.61
C ASP A 241 21.38 6.32 -22.88
N LYS A 242 22.59 6.91 -22.91
CA LYS A 242 23.51 6.87 -24.06
C LYS A 242 24.66 5.88 -23.92
N THR A 243 24.69 5.10 -22.83
CA THR A 243 25.76 4.15 -22.55
C THR A 243 25.66 2.89 -23.43
N GLY A 244 24.46 2.59 -23.93
CA GLY A 244 24.18 1.36 -24.66
C GLY A 244 24.00 0.14 -23.74
N ALA A 245 23.80 0.36 -22.44
CA ALA A 245 23.51 -0.70 -21.49
C ALA A 245 22.26 -1.49 -21.88
N THR A 246 22.39 -2.81 -21.94
CA THR A 246 21.28 -3.75 -22.18
C THR A 246 21.37 -4.98 -21.27
N ASP A 247 22.33 -4.99 -20.34
CA ASP A 247 22.49 -6.07 -19.37
C ASP A 247 21.42 -5.93 -18.29
N ILE A 248 20.26 -6.52 -18.55
CA ILE A 248 19.09 -6.48 -17.66
C ILE A 248 19.47 -7.04 -16.29
N ASP A 249 19.20 -6.25 -15.26
CA ASP A 249 19.46 -6.58 -13.86
C ASP A 249 18.32 -6.19 -12.91
N HIS A 250 17.26 -5.56 -13.41
CA HIS A 250 16.10 -5.13 -12.64
C HIS A 250 14.79 -5.37 -13.39
N ASP A 251 13.68 -5.52 -12.67
CA ASP A 251 12.34 -5.68 -13.22
C ASP A 251 11.44 -4.51 -12.82
N ILE A 252 10.72 -3.98 -13.79
CA ILE A 252 9.78 -2.87 -13.63
C ILE A 252 8.43 -3.23 -14.25
N ALA A 253 7.40 -2.43 -13.98
CA ALA A 253 6.13 -2.56 -14.70
C ALA A 253 5.98 -1.43 -15.72
N ILE A 254 5.68 -1.76 -16.98
CA ILE A 254 5.32 -0.77 -18.00
C ILE A 254 3.80 -0.70 -18.10
N VAL A 255 3.24 0.49 -17.87
CA VAL A 255 1.79 0.71 -17.74
C VAL A 255 1.18 1.51 -18.89
N GLY A 256 2.01 2.06 -19.76
CA GLY A 256 1.55 3.00 -20.78
C GLY A 256 2.70 3.60 -21.57
N TRP A 257 2.38 4.54 -22.45
CA TRP A 257 3.34 5.29 -23.26
C TRP A 257 2.81 6.69 -23.55
N GLY A 258 3.73 7.58 -23.93
CA GLY A 258 3.40 8.93 -24.36
C GLY A 258 4.45 9.50 -25.29
N VAL A 259 4.28 10.79 -25.56
CA VAL A 259 5.22 11.62 -26.31
C VAL A 259 5.38 12.91 -25.52
N ASP A 260 6.62 13.32 -25.26
CA ASP A 260 6.87 14.56 -24.52
C ASP A 260 6.63 15.81 -25.41
N GLU A 261 6.78 16.99 -24.81
CA GLU A 261 6.63 18.27 -25.51
C GLU A 261 7.63 18.48 -26.66
N HIS A 262 8.71 17.70 -26.69
CA HIS A 262 9.76 17.74 -27.71
C HIS A 262 9.59 16.66 -28.79
N GLY A 263 8.52 15.87 -28.73
CA GLY A 263 8.27 14.78 -29.70
C GLY A 263 9.01 13.48 -29.38
N THR A 264 9.61 13.34 -28.19
CA THR A 264 10.30 12.12 -27.76
C THR A 264 9.29 11.08 -27.28
N PRO A 265 9.17 9.92 -27.93
CA PRO A 265 8.32 8.85 -27.45
C PRO A 265 8.92 8.20 -26.20
N TYR A 266 8.08 7.94 -25.21
CA TYR A 266 8.49 7.30 -23.96
C TYR A 266 7.50 6.22 -23.52
N TRP A 267 8.01 5.27 -22.74
CA TRP A 267 7.25 4.37 -21.88
C TRP A 267 6.97 5.04 -20.54
N VAL A 268 5.81 4.73 -19.96
CA VAL A 268 5.48 5.05 -18.57
C VAL A 268 5.76 3.81 -17.73
N GLY A 269 6.71 3.92 -16.80
CA GLY A 269 7.15 2.82 -15.95
C GLY A 269 6.88 3.05 -14.47
N ARG A 270 6.49 1.99 -13.75
CA ARG A 270 6.44 1.91 -12.28
C ARG A 270 7.70 1.23 -11.78
N ASN A 271 8.36 1.85 -10.81
CA ASN A 271 9.46 1.22 -10.07
C ASN A 271 9.00 0.81 -8.65
N SER A 272 9.86 0.10 -7.93
CA SER A 272 9.61 -0.44 -6.58
C SER A 272 10.62 0.09 -5.56
N TRP A 273 11.05 1.35 -5.68
CA TRP A 273 12.03 2.00 -4.79
C TRP A 273 11.44 3.11 -3.92
N GLY A 274 10.11 3.13 -3.80
CA GLY A 274 9.37 4.10 -2.99
C GLY A 274 9.11 5.44 -3.66
N THR A 275 8.19 6.22 -3.08
CA THR A 275 7.66 7.44 -3.71
C THR A 275 8.66 8.60 -3.71
N TYR A 276 9.76 8.52 -2.97
CA TYR A 276 10.82 9.53 -2.97
C TYR A 276 11.76 9.41 -4.18
N TRP A 277 11.72 8.30 -4.91
CA TRP A 277 12.53 8.10 -6.11
C TRP A 277 11.74 8.52 -7.37
N GLY A 278 12.40 9.17 -8.33
CA GLY A 278 11.80 9.55 -9.61
C GLY A 278 10.57 10.46 -9.47
N GLU A 279 9.54 10.16 -10.26
CA GLU A 279 8.27 10.88 -10.31
C GLU A 279 7.24 10.16 -9.42
N ASP A 280 7.32 10.35 -8.10
CA ASP A 280 6.49 9.67 -7.10
C ASP A 280 6.62 8.12 -7.11
N GLY A 281 7.82 7.61 -7.42
CA GLY A 281 8.13 6.19 -7.57
C GLY A 281 8.03 5.66 -9.02
N TRP A 282 7.78 6.56 -9.98
CA TRP A 282 7.57 6.25 -11.39
C TRP A 282 8.62 6.92 -12.26
N PHE A 283 8.69 6.51 -13.53
CA PHE A 283 9.64 7.07 -14.48
C PHE A 283 9.09 7.09 -15.91
N ARG A 284 9.75 7.88 -16.76
CA ARG A 284 9.57 7.84 -18.20
C ARG A 284 10.86 7.43 -18.87
N LEU A 285 10.81 6.47 -19.79
CA LEU A 285 11.98 5.90 -20.46
C LEU A 285 11.79 5.94 -21.97
N ARG A 286 12.80 6.38 -22.72
CA ARG A 286 12.73 6.46 -24.18
C ARG A 286 12.29 5.13 -24.81
N ARG A 287 11.26 5.21 -25.64
CA ARG A 287 10.62 4.07 -26.33
C ARG A 287 11.03 3.99 -27.80
N GLY A 288 11.06 2.77 -28.34
CA GLY A 288 11.31 2.45 -29.74
C GLY A 288 12.78 2.35 -30.12
N THR A 289 13.68 2.47 -29.13
CA THR A 289 15.13 2.30 -29.32
C THR A 289 15.69 1.19 -28.43
N ASN A 290 14.83 0.39 -27.78
CA ASN A 290 15.23 -0.59 -26.77
C ASN A 290 16.19 0.00 -25.71
N ASN A 291 15.93 1.23 -25.26
CA ASN A 291 16.80 1.92 -24.30
C ASN A 291 16.84 1.13 -22.99
N LEU A 292 18.03 0.94 -22.42
CA LEU A 292 18.25 0.09 -21.23
C LEU A 292 17.77 -1.37 -21.40
N GLY A 293 17.61 -1.87 -22.63
CA GLY A 293 17.15 -3.23 -22.92
C GLY A 293 15.66 -3.48 -22.64
N VAL A 294 14.88 -2.45 -22.29
CA VAL A 294 13.51 -2.59 -21.74
C VAL A 294 12.52 -3.31 -22.66
N GLU A 295 12.78 -3.37 -23.96
CA GLU A 295 11.88 -3.97 -24.95
C GLU A 295 12.25 -5.44 -25.27
N THR A 296 13.18 -6.02 -24.50
CA THR A 296 13.82 -7.33 -24.82
C THR A 296 13.27 -8.51 -24.03
N ASP A 297 12.91 -8.32 -22.75
CA ASP A 297 12.37 -9.39 -21.90
C ASP A 297 11.22 -8.87 -21.04
N CYS A 298 10.02 -8.87 -21.64
CA CYS A 298 8.79 -8.52 -20.96
C CYS A 298 7.84 -9.70 -20.88
N GLN A 299 7.02 -9.73 -19.84
CA GLN A 299 6.09 -10.81 -19.54
C GLN A 299 4.72 -10.27 -19.12
N PHE A 300 3.70 -11.07 -19.35
CA PHE A 300 2.34 -10.79 -18.92
C PHE A 300 1.70 -12.01 -18.26
N GLY A 301 0.74 -11.74 -17.39
CA GLY A 301 -0.22 -12.71 -16.86
C GLY A 301 -1.64 -12.24 -17.14
N VAL A 302 -2.53 -13.12 -17.55
CA VAL A 302 -3.96 -12.83 -17.77
C VAL A 302 -4.73 -13.32 -16.55
N PRO A 303 -5.47 -12.46 -15.84
CA PRO A 303 -6.29 -12.91 -14.71
C PRO A 303 -7.19 -14.09 -15.06
N ASP A 304 -7.18 -15.12 -14.23
CA ASP A 304 -8.11 -16.26 -14.32
C ASP A 304 -9.46 -15.92 -13.67
N ASN A 305 -10.48 -16.75 -13.90
CA ASN A 305 -11.77 -16.71 -13.22
C ASN A 305 -12.43 -15.31 -13.25
N GLY A 306 -12.32 -14.64 -14.40
CA GLY A 306 -12.87 -13.30 -14.57
C GLY A 306 -12.20 -12.19 -13.74
N GLY A 307 -11.00 -12.45 -13.20
CA GLY A 307 -10.32 -11.56 -12.25
C GLY A 307 -10.83 -11.67 -10.82
N TRP A 308 -11.66 -12.67 -10.52
CA TRP A 308 -12.19 -12.94 -9.19
C TRP A 308 -11.40 -14.06 -8.51
N PRO A 309 -11.22 -14.01 -7.18
CA PRO A 309 -10.48 -15.03 -6.48
C PRO A 309 -11.21 -16.39 -6.56
N LYS A 310 -10.45 -17.49 -6.57
CA LYS A 310 -11.04 -18.80 -6.32
C LYS A 310 -11.25 -18.94 -4.82
N ALA A 311 -12.47 -19.32 -4.43
CA ALA A 311 -12.96 -19.25 -3.06
C ALA A 311 -12.02 -19.88 -2.01
N ARG A 312 -11.80 -19.14 -0.91
CA ARG A 312 -11.37 -19.55 0.44
C ARG A 312 -10.87 -20.99 0.57
N ALA A 313 -9.60 -21.23 0.23
CA ALA A 313 -8.94 -22.51 0.48
C ALA A 313 -8.95 -22.80 1.99
N THR A 314 -9.73 -23.79 2.43
CA THR A 314 -9.68 -24.29 3.81
C THR A 314 -8.54 -25.30 3.88
N THR A 315 -7.36 -24.87 4.36
CA THR A 315 -6.19 -25.77 4.51
C THR A 315 -6.30 -26.68 5.73
N VAL A 316 -7.30 -26.46 6.58
CA VAL A 316 -7.61 -27.27 7.77
C VAL A 316 -8.92 -28.02 7.53
N ALA A 317 -8.89 -29.35 7.69
CA ALA A 317 -10.10 -30.17 7.68
C ALA A 317 -11.14 -29.56 8.62
N LYS A 318 -12.38 -29.39 8.16
CA LYS A 318 -13.49 -28.89 8.96
C LYS A 318 -13.64 -29.74 10.23
N GLU A 319 -13.03 -29.32 11.34
CA GLU A 319 -13.61 -29.63 12.64
C GLU A 319 -14.95 -28.92 12.66
N LYS A 320 -16.03 -29.72 12.75
CA LYS A 320 -17.39 -29.22 12.83
C LYS A 320 -17.45 -28.22 13.99
N SER A 321 -17.69 -26.95 13.68
CA SER A 321 -18.09 -25.98 14.68
C SER A 321 -19.23 -26.59 15.49
N PRO A 322 -19.17 -26.61 16.83
CA PRO A 322 -20.27 -27.11 17.62
C PRO A 322 -21.49 -26.24 17.34
N VAL A 323 -22.60 -26.89 16.97
CA VAL A 323 -23.92 -26.26 16.92
C VAL A 323 -24.22 -25.76 18.33
N TRP A 324 -24.14 -24.45 18.55
CA TRP A 324 -24.41 -23.87 19.86
C TRP A 324 -25.91 -23.63 20.01
N SER A 325 -26.53 -24.41 20.88
CA SER A 325 -27.88 -24.14 21.41
C SER A 325 -27.83 -22.93 22.36
N PRO A 326 -28.91 -22.13 22.47
CA PRO A 326 -28.95 -20.99 23.36
C PRO A 326 -28.94 -21.48 24.82
N ILE A 327 -27.79 -21.40 25.48
CA ILE A 327 -27.70 -21.53 26.92
C ILE A 327 -27.65 -20.12 27.48
N GLU A 328 -28.66 -19.75 28.26
CA GLU A 328 -28.63 -18.58 29.14
C GLU A 328 -27.50 -18.79 30.17
N VAL A 329 -26.37 -18.11 29.98
CA VAL A 329 -25.27 -18.14 30.95
C VAL A 329 -25.48 -16.99 31.95
N PRO A 330 -25.52 -17.25 33.26
CA PRO A 330 -25.61 -16.20 34.27
C PRO A 330 -24.31 -15.39 34.28
N MET A 331 -24.43 -14.07 34.37
CA MET A 331 -23.31 -13.15 34.54
C MET A 331 -22.48 -13.50 35.79
N SER A 332 -21.31 -14.10 35.59
CA SER A 332 -20.19 -13.96 36.52
C SER A 332 -19.04 -13.26 35.78
N VAL A 333 -18.81 -12.00 36.13
CA VAL A 333 -17.70 -11.19 35.61
C VAL A 333 -16.41 -11.78 36.15
N SER A 334 -15.71 -12.57 35.33
CA SER A 334 -14.31 -12.94 35.55
C SER A 334 -13.44 -11.72 35.25
N THR A 335 -12.74 -11.22 36.25
CA THR A 335 -11.79 -10.10 36.17
C THR A 335 -10.43 -10.49 35.54
N ARG A 336 -10.40 -11.54 34.71
CA ARG A 336 -9.19 -12.00 33.99
C ARG A 336 -9.21 -11.73 32.48
N ASP A 337 -10.33 -11.27 31.93
CA ASP A 337 -10.52 -11.09 30.48
C ASP A 337 -10.53 -9.60 30.07
N ALA A 338 -9.58 -8.82 30.60
CA ALA A 338 -9.31 -7.50 30.04
C ALA A 338 -8.59 -7.70 28.70
N LYS A 339 -9.34 -7.95 27.62
CA LYS A 339 -8.81 -7.90 26.24
C LYS A 339 -7.93 -6.66 26.11
N ARG A 340 -6.69 -6.84 25.67
CA ARG A 340 -5.68 -5.77 25.59
C ARG A 340 -6.25 -4.64 24.73
N MET A 341 -6.54 -3.49 25.34
CA MET A 341 -7.07 -2.33 24.64
C MET A 341 -6.04 -1.87 23.60
N CYS A 342 -6.37 -1.98 22.31
CA CYS A 342 -5.52 -1.38 21.26
C CYS A 342 -5.82 0.12 21.09
N ARG A 343 -6.84 0.64 21.78
CA ARG A 343 -7.30 2.02 21.64
C ARG A 343 -7.65 2.65 22.98
N ALA A 344 -7.15 3.87 23.19
CA ALA A 344 -7.60 4.79 24.24
C ALA A 344 -8.71 5.71 23.70
N ARG A 345 -9.41 6.43 24.60
CA ARG A 345 -10.38 7.46 24.18
C ARG A 345 -9.70 8.60 23.41
N VAL A 346 -10.43 9.22 22.48
CA VAL A 346 -9.95 10.39 21.74
C VAL A 346 -9.60 11.50 22.73
N ARG A 347 -8.39 12.03 22.61
CA ARG A 347 -7.95 13.21 23.36
C ARG A 347 -7.02 14.06 22.51
N PHE A 348 -7.26 15.36 22.48
CA PHE A 348 -6.35 16.34 21.89
C PHE A 348 -5.63 17.05 23.03
N SER A 349 -4.33 16.83 23.16
CA SER A 349 -3.52 17.41 24.22
C SER A 349 -3.39 18.93 24.10
N GLN A 350 -3.38 19.43 22.86
CA GLN A 350 -3.34 20.84 22.50
C GLN A 350 -4.75 21.43 22.28
N GLY A 351 -5.80 20.62 22.47
CA GLY A 351 -7.18 20.97 22.13
C GLY A 351 -7.48 20.73 20.66
N GLU A 352 -8.77 20.74 20.32
CA GLU A 352 -9.22 20.66 18.92
C GLU A 352 -8.79 21.90 18.14
N LYS A 353 -8.44 21.72 16.87
CA LYS A 353 -8.11 22.82 15.97
C LYS A 353 -9.17 22.90 14.89
N ILE A 354 -10.17 23.75 15.08
CA ILE A 354 -11.29 23.96 14.14
C ILE A 354 -11.11 25.33 13.48
N LEU A 355 -10.91 25.37 12.15
CA LEU A 355 -10.69 26.61 11.40
C LEU A 355 -11.89 27.00 10.54
N SER A 356 -12.78 26.06 10.27
CA SER A 356 -13.98 26.24 9.44
C SER A 356 -15.23 25.69 10.14
N PRO A 357 -16.44 26.16 9.78
CA PRO A 357 -17.69 25.64 10.34
C PRO A 357 -17.76 24.11 10.20
N LEU A 358 -18.21 23.45 11.27
CA LEU A 358 -18.34 22.01 11.27
C LEU A 358 -19.47 21.60 10.30
N PRO A 359 -19.35 20.48 9.57
CA PRO A 359 -20.35 20.12 8.56
C PRO A 359 -21.78 20.05 9.10
N HIS A 360 -21.97 19.57 10.32
CA HIS A 360 -23.28 19.49 10.97
C HIS A 360 -23.89 20.85 11.36
N GLU A 361 -23.11 21.94 11.33
CA GLU A 361 -23.61 23.31 11.54
C GLU A 361 -24.18 23.91 10.25
N THR A 362 -23.87 23.31 9.10
CA THR A 362 -24.21 23.84 7.77
C THR A 362 -25.07 22.89 6.92
N LEU A 363 -25.20 21.64 7.34
CA LEU A 363 -26.01 20.60 6.67
C LEU A 363 -27.14 20.14 7.59
N ASP A 364 -28.35 20.04 7.05
CA ASP A 364 -29.45 19.32 7.66
C ASP A 364 -29.46 17.87 7.16
N VAL A 365 -29.06 16.94 8.03
CA VAL A 365 -28.97 15.50 7.75
C VAL A 365 -30.26 14.90 7.21
N LYS A 366 -31.43 15.47 7.53
CA LYS A 366 -32.72 14.92 7.10
C LYS A 366 -33.10 15.34 5.67
N THR A 367 -32.57 16.47 5.20
CA THR A 367 -33.00 17.08 3.94
C THR A 367 -31.88 17.14 2.91
N ASP A 368 -30.63 17.31 3.36
CA ASP A 368 -29.47 17.49 2.50
C ASP A 368 -28.71 16.19 2.18
N LEU A 369 -28.85 15.15 3.00
CA LEU A 369 -28.06 13.92 2.90
C LEU A 369 -28.86 12.76 2.30
N PRO A 370 -28.23 11.91 1.46
CA PRO A 370 -28.89 10.76 0.87
C PRO A 370 -29.13 9.65 1.91
N LYS A 371 -30.11 8.77 1.62
CA LYS A 371 -30.37 7.56 2.44
C LYS A 371 -29.15 6.63 2.51
N THR A 372 -28.32 6.62 1.47
CA THR A 372 -27.14 5.76 1.34
C THR A 372 -25.97 6.59 0.84
N TRP A 373 -24.79 6.37 1.39
CA TRP A 373 -23.55 7.00 0.96
C TRP A 373 -22.39 6.05 1.20
N ASP A 374 -21.55 5.80 0.19
CA ASP A 374 -20.44 4.88 0.30
C ASP A 374 -19.23 5.41 -0.47
N TRP A 375 -18.18 5.85 0.23
CA TRP A 375 -16.96 6.36 -0.42
C TRP A 375 -16.21 5.30 -1.25
N ARG A 376 -16.59 4.02 -1.15
CA ARG A 376 -16.09 2.95 -2.04
C ARG A 376 -16.67 3.01 -3.44
N ASP A 377 -17.80 3.70 -3.62
CA ASP A 377 -18.46 3.89 -4.90
C ASP A 377 -19.26 5.19 -4.93
N ILE A 378 -18.61 6.27 -5.37
CA ILE A 378 -19.28 7.53 -5.69
C ILE A 378 -19.27 7.67 -7.21
N ASN A 379 -20.44 7.40 -7.81
CA ASN A 379 -20.64 7.45 -9.27
C ASN A 379 -19.62 6.60 -10.06
N GLY A 380 -19.30 5.40 -9.58
CA GLY A 380 -18.35 4.51 -10.23
C GLY A 380 -16.89 4.77 -9.88
N VAL A 381 -16.59 5.67 -8.94
CA VAL A 381 -15.23 5.98 -8.47
C VAL A 381 -15.06 5.52 -7.03
N ASN A 382 -14.01 4.73 -6.79
CA ASN A 382 -13.56 4.37 -5.45
C ASN A 382 -12.57 5.39 -4.93
N TYR A 383 -12.88 5.98 -3.78
CA TYR A 383 -12.04 6.97 -3.12
C TYR A 383 -11.26 6.42 -1.92
N VAL A 384 -11.61 5.22 -1.45
CA VAL A 384 -10.90 4.63 -0.31
C VAL A 384 -9.69 3.83 -0.78
N THR A 385 -8.57 3.99 -0.08
CA THR A 385 -7.25 3.41 -0.42
C THR A 385 -7.19 1.92 -0.11
N TRP A 386 -6.06 1.25 -0.31
CA TRP A 386 -5.91 -0.17 0.03
C TRP A 386 -6.26 -0.58 1.49
N ASP A 387 -6.72 -1.83 1.66
CA ASP A 387 -7.00 -2.45 2.96
C ASP A 387 -5.71 -2.93 3.67
N LYS A 388 -5.72 -2.95 5.01
CA LYS A 388 -4.52 -3.20 5.84
C LYS A 388 -4.73 -4.36 6.83
N ASN A 389 -3.63 -4.90 7.35
CA ASN A 389 -3.63 -5.89 8.44
C ASN A 389 -2.60 -5.52 9.51
N GLN A 390 -3.07 -5.17 10.71
CA GLN A 390 -2.26 -4.77 11.85
C GLN A 390 -1.67 -5.96 12.63
N HIS A 391 -2.20 -7.16 12.41
CA HIS A 391 -1.85 -8.34 13.19
C HIS A 391 -0.65 -9.11 12.64
N ILE A 392 -0.03 -8.62 11.56
CA ILE A 392 1.07 -9.31 10.88
C ILE A 392 2.22 -8.33 10.57
N PRO A 393 3.49 -8.78 10.58
CA PRO A 393 3.96 -10.17 10.75
C PRO A 393 3.93 -10.72 12.19
N ARG A 394 3.60 -9.86 13.15
CA ARG A 394 3.41 -10.19 14.57
C ARG A 394 2.24 -9.36 15.09
N TYR A 395 1.69 -9.74 16.24
CA TYR A 395 0.63 -8.95 16.84
C TYR A 395 1.16 -7.56 17.25
N CYS A 396 0.44 -6.52 16.84
CA CYS A 396 0.63 -5.13 17.27
C CYS A 396 -0.74 -4.46 17.38
N GLY A 397 -1.12 -4.04 18.58
CA GLY A 397 -2.35 -3.31 18.89
C GLY A 397 -2.33 -1.87 18.39
N SER A 398 -2.15 -1.69 17.08
CA SER A 398 -1.97 -0.39 16.41
C SER A 398 -3.21 0.09 15.65
N CYS A 399 -4.39 -0.39 16.02
CA CYS A 399 -5.66 0.02 15.41
C CYS A 399 -5.82 1.55 15.37
N TRP A 400 -5.42 2.24 16.44
CA TRP A 400 -5.42 3.70 16.57
C TRP A 400 -4.63 4.42 15.47
N ALA A 401 -3.51 3.84 15.01
CA ALA A 401 -2.69 4.39 13.92
C ALA A 401 -3.23 3.94 12.55
N GLN A 402 -3.73 2.71 12.45
CA GLN A 402 -4.23 2.15 11.19
C GLN A 402 -5.54 2.80 10.74
N GLY A 403 -6.51 2.96 11.65
CA GLY A 403 -7.80 3.60 11.36
C GLY A 403 -7.65 5.06 10.94
N THR A 404 -6.91 5.84 11.73
CA THR A 404 -6.65 7.27 11.47
C THR A 404 -5.87 7.51 10.18
N THR A 405 -4.76 6.80 9.95
CA THR A 405 -3.98 6.96 8.71
C THR A 405 -4.77 6.51 7.47
N SER A 406 -5.66 5.53 7.59
CA SER A 406 -6.53 5.11 6.48
C SER A 406 -7.59 6.18 6.19
N ALA A 407 -8.26 6.71 7.22
CA ALA A 407 -9.21 7.82 7.05
C ALA A 407 -8.54 9.05 6.41
N LEU A 408 -7.33 9.42 6.85
CA LEU A 408 -6.57 10.52 6.24
C LEU A 408 -6.15 10.23 4.79
N SER A 409 -5.73 9.00 4.49
CA SER A 409 -5.38 8.61 3.11
C SER A 409 -6.59 8.68 2.18
N ASP A 410 -7.76 8.19 2.64
CA ASP A 410 -9.03 8.28 1.92
C ASP A 410 -9.43 9.75 1.69
N ARG A 411 -9.30 10.61 2.71
CA ARG A 411 -9.57 12.05 2.57
C ARG A 411 -8.64 12.75 1.57
N ILE A 412 -7.35 12.38 1.54
CA ILE A 412 -6.42 12.88 0.52
C ILE A 412 -6.86 12.45 -0.87
N SER A 413 -7.26 11.18 -1.03
CA SER A 413 -7.80 10.65 -2.29
C SER A 413 -9.04 11.43 -2.74
N ILE A 414 -9.99 11.71 -1.84
CA ILE A 414 -11.18 12.53 -2.13
C ILE A 414 -10.79 13.93 -2.61
N LEU A 415 -9.93 14.64 -1.88
CA LEU A 415 -9.49 15.99 -2.24
C LEU A 415 -8.71 16.05 -3.56
N ARG A 416 -8.07 14.95 -3.94
CA ARG A 416 -7.34 14.79 -5.20
C ARG A 416 -8.16 14.12 -6.30
N ASN A 417 -9.46 13.93 -6.08
CA ASN A 417 -10.37 13.29 -7.02
C ASN A 417 -9.93 11.88 -7.48
N ALA A 418 -9.40 11.06 -6.56
CA ALA A 418 -8.87 9.72 -6.81
C ALA A 418 -7.83 9.66 -7.96
N THR A 419 -7.10 10.76 -8.19
CA THR A 419 -6.07 10.82 -9.23
C THR A 419 -4.77 10.17 -8.78
N TRP A 420 -4.05 9.57 -9.73
CA TRP A 420 -2.69 9.07 -9.51
C TRP A 420 -1.74 10.19 -9.02
N PRO A 421 -0.75 9.88 -8.16
CA PRO A 421 -0.57 8.61 -7.44
C PRO A 421 -1.54 8.45 -6.27
N GLU A 422 -1.87 7.21 -5.89
CA GLU A 422 -2.53 6.95 -4.60
C GLU A 422 -1.56 7.26 -3.45
N ILE A 423 -2.04 7.94 -2.39
CA ILE A 423 -1.24 8.26 -1.21
C ILE A 423 -1.67 7.37 -0.07
N ALA A 424 -0.74 6.56 0.44
CA ALA A 424 -0.99 5.67 1.57
C ALA A 424 -0.05 6.03 2.72
N LEU A 425 -0.57 6.69 3.76
CA LEU A 425 0.27 7.17 4.87
C LEU A 425 0.88 6.01 5.68
N SER A 426 2.11 6.19 6.17
CA SER A 426 2.83 5.18 6.97
C SER A 426 2.33 5.14 8.43
N PRO A 427 1.61 4.08 8.85
CA PRO A 427 1.31 3.88 10.28
C PRO A 427 2.57 3.56 11.09
N GLN A 428 3.62 3.02 10.47
CA GLN A 428 4.85 2.67 11.17
C GLN A 428 5.60 3.92 11.66
N VAL A 429 5.61 5.01 10.89
CA VAL A 429 6.20 6.29 11.35
C VAL A 429 5.43 6.83 12.56
N VAL A 430 4.11 6.75 12.54
CA VAL A 430 3.26 7.18 13.67
C VAL A 430 3.57 6.36 14.93
N ILE A 431 3.79 5.04 14.80
CA ILE A 431 4.18 4.15 15.90
C ILE A 431 5.59 4.48 16.39
N ASN A 432 6.58 4.56 15.48
CA ASN A 432 7.97 4.86 15.80
C ASN A 432 8.13 6.21 16.51
N CYS A 433 7.32 7.20 16.11
CA CYS A 433 7.38 8.54 16.66
C CYS A 433 6.43 8.80 17.81
N HIS A 434 5.82 7.75 18.36
CA HIS A 434 4.87 7.85 19.48
C HIS A 434 3.81 8.92 19.24
N GLY A 435 3.34 9.05 17.99
CA GLY A 435 2.36 10.05 17.55
C GLY A 435 0.94 9.80 18.08
N GLY A 436 0.82 9.08 19.20
CA GLY A 436 -0.45 8.76 19.85
C GLY A 436 -0.40 7.49 20.71
N GLY A 437 0.63 6.65 20.56
CA GLY A 437 0.76 5.42 21.33
C GLY A 437 1.88 4.52 20.83
N SER A 438 1.69 3.21 21.01
CA SER A 438 2.62 2.17 20.58
C SER A 438 1.84 0.92 20.09
N CYS A 439 2.50 -0.22 19.90
CA CYS A 439 1.82 -1.50 19.70
C CYS A 439 0.93 -1.92 20.87
N GLU A 440 1.05 -1.28 22.03
CA GLU A 440 0.29 -1.60 23.23
C GLU A 440 -1.01 -0.79 23.35
N GLY A 441 -1.33 -0.06 22.28
CA GLY A 441 -2.49 0.79 22.16
C GLY A 441 -2.13 2.27 22.10
N GLY A 442 -3.11 3.08 21.71
CA GLY A 442 -2.88 4.51 21.52
C GLY A 442 -4.16 5.32 21.38
N ASN A 443 -3.97 6.63 21.41
CA ASN A 443 -4.99 7.64 21.27
C ASN A 443 -5.02 8.14 19.81
N PRO A 444 -6.12 7.91 19.06
CA PRO A 444 -6.23 8.35 17.68
C PRO A 444 -6.22 9.88 17.52
N GLY A 445 -6.71 10.64 18.50
CA GLY A 445 -6.70 12.12 18.44
C GLY A 445 -5.28 12.71 18.33
N ALA A 446 -4.32 12.11 19.03
CA ALA A 446 -2.92 12.53 18.98
C ALA A 446 -2.26 12.29 17.60
N VAL A 447 -2.80 11.37 16.78
CA VAL A 447 -2.32 11.14 15.41
C VAL A 447 -2.56 12.36 14.54
N TYR A 448 -3.68 13.05 14.72
CA TYR A 448 -3.96 14.29 13.99
C TYR A 448 -3.11 15.45 14.48
N GLU A 449 -2.82 15.55 15.79
CA GLU A 449 -1.86 16.53 16.33
C GLU A 449 -0.47 16.27 15.72
N PHE A 450 -0.04 15.01 15.68
CA PHE A 450 1.22 14.60 15.04
C PHE A 450 1.24 14.96 13.54
N ALA A 451 0.18 14.64 12.80
CA ALA A 451 0.05 14.99 11.39
C ALA A 451 0.03 16.51 11.17
N HIS A 452 -0.51 17.30 12.10
CA HIS A 452 -0.52 18.75 12.02
C HIS A 452 0.90 19.34 12.18
N ASP A 453 1.62 18.88 13.21
CA ASP A 453 2.89 19.47 13.63
C ASP A 453 4.08 18.97 12.78
N HIS A 454 4.07 17.68 12.46
CA HIS A 454 5.20 16.94 11.86
C HIS A 454 4.89 16.43 10.45
N GLY A 455 3.63 16.07 10.19
CA GLY A 455 3.21 15.42 8.96
C GLY A 455 3.53 13.92 8.96
N ILE A 456 2.84 13.16 8.12
CA ILE A 456 3.03 11.71 7.97
C ILE A 456 3.51 11.41 6.54
N PRO A 457 4.64 10.71 6.34
CA PRO A 457 5.09 10.36 5.01
C PRO A 457 4.31 9.17 4.44
N ASP A 458 4.53 8.90 3.16
CA ASP A 458 3.99 7.71 2.49
C ASP A 458 4.55 6.41 3.09
N GLN A 459 3.79 5.31 3.01
CA GLN A 459 4.14 3.99 3.52
C GLN A 459 5.44 3.44 2.92
N THR A 460 5.83 3.93 1.73
CA THR A 460 7.12 3.59 1.11
C THR A 460 8.34 4.20 1.79
N CYS A 461 8.18 5.14 2.73
CA CYS A 461 9.27 5.60 3.59
C CYS A 461 9.60 4.60 4.71
N GLN A 462 8.58 3.93 5.24
CA GLN A 462 8.68 3.00 6.37
C GLN A 462 7.59 1.94 6.25
N ALA A 463 8.00 0.74 5.80
CA ALA A 463 7.12 -0.41 5.71
C ALA A 463 6.59 -0.78 7.11
N TYR A 464 5.36 -1.29 7.16
CA TYR A 464 4.76 -1.70 8.43
C TYR A 464 5.42 -2.98 8.97
N GLN A 465 6.02 -2.87 10.15
CA GLN A 465 6.78 -3.95 10.80
C GLN A 465 6.05 -4.54 12.01
N ALA A 466 4.91 -3.96 12.42
CA ALA A 466 4.12 -4.36 13.59
C ALA A 466 4.97 -4.42 14.87
N LYS A 467 5.84 -3.44 15.09
CA LYS A 467 6.71 -3.34 16.28
C LYS A 467 6.88 -1.89 16.69
N ASP A 468 7.23 -1.68 17.95
CA ASP A 468 7.70 -0.39 18.44
C ASP A 468 9.11 -0.09 17.92
N GLY A 469 9.35 1.17 17.61
CA GLY A 469 10.63 1.69 17.14
C GLY A 469 10.90 3.08 17.69
N GLU A 470 12.14 3.55 17.55
CA GLU A 470 12.55 4.87 18.01
C GLU A 470 12.25 5.95 16.96
N CYS A 471 11.92 7.17 17.38
CA CYS A 471 11.71 8.29 16.47
C CYS A 471 13.06 8.87 15.99
N THR A 472 13.61 8.28 14.94
CA THR A 472 14.85 8.75 14.30
C THR A 472 14.58 9.11 12.84
N ALA A 473 15.48 9.87 12.22
CA ALA A 473 15.37 10.18 10.79
C ALA A 473 15.33 8.90 9.93
N LEU A 474 16.11 7.88 10.31
CA LEU A 474 16.10 6.56 9.65
C LEU A 474 14.72 5.90 9.78
N ASN A 475 14.19 5.85 10.99
CA ASN A 475 12.86 5.30 11.28
C ASN A 475 11.69 6.21 10.85
N THR A 476 11.97 7.30 10.14
CA THR A 476 10.97 8.19 9.51
C THR A 476 10.92 7.94 8.01
N CYS A 477 12.07 7.87 7.34
CA CYS A 477 12.16 7.47 5.94
C CYS A 477 13.53 6.86 5.64
N GLU A 478 13.55 5.62 5.17
CA GLU A 478 14.79 4.91 4.85
C GLU A 478 14.76 4.24 3.47
N THR A 479 15.96 3.89 3.02
CA THR A 479 16.21 2.97 1.92
C THR A 479 17.39 2.09 2.30
N CYS A 480 17.32 0.79 2.03
CA CYS A 480 18.43 -0.11 2.23
C CYS A 480 19.04 -0.53 0.89
N TRP A 481 20.36 -0.72 0.87
CA TRP A 481 21.11 -1.12 -0.32
C TRP A 481 22.05 -2.27 0.02
N PRO A 482 22.41 -3.14 -0.94
CA PRO A 482 23.37 -4.19 -0.68
C PRO A 482 24.76 -3.57 -0.48
N THR A 483 25.60 -4.26 0.25
CA THR A 483 26.99 -3.91 0.49
C THR A 483 27.89 -5.09 0.14
N ASN A 484 29.19 -4.85 -0.01
CA ASN A 484 30.16 -5.91 -0.27
C ASN A 484 30.19 -7.00 0.82
N SER A 485 29.73 -6.70 2.04
CA SER A 485 29.72 -7.63 3.18
C SER A 485 28.33 -8.17 3.54
N SER A 486 27.26 -7.61 2.98
CA SER A 486 25.87 -7.97 3.28
C SER A 486 24.99 -7.59 2.10
N PHE A 487 24.47 -8.59 1.37
CA PHE A 487 23.45 -8.38 0.35
C PHE A 487 22.11 -8.13 1.03
N THR A 488 21.58 -9.12 1.75
CA THR A 488 20.40 -9.00 2.62
C THR A 488 20.83 -9.28 4.07
N PRO A 489 20.57 -8.40 5.05
CA PRO A 489 19.66 -7.25 5.00
C PRO A 489 20.24 -5.96 4.38
N GLY A 490 21.50 -5.96 3.93
CA GLY A 490 22.15 -4.76 3.39
C GLY A 490 22.43 -3.70 4.46
N GLU A 491 22.59 -2.46 4.02
CA GLU A 491 22.76 -1.28 4.88
C GLU A 491 21.66 -0.25 4.58
N CYS A 492 20.95 0.18 5.62
CA CYS A 492 19.89 1.18 5.53
C CYS A 492 20.43 2.59 5.76
N ARG A 493 19.91 3.54 4.98
CA ARG A 493 20.30 4.96 5.01
C ARG A 493 19.06 5.85 5.04
N VAL A 494 19.21 7.00 5.67
CA VAL A 494 18.18 8.03 5.73
C VAL A 494 17.90 8.55 4.31
N VAL A 495 16.63 8.65 3.95
CA VAL A 495 16.22 9.37 2.74
C VAL A 495 16.14 10.85 3.09
N PRO A 496 16.98 11.72 2.49
CA PRO A 496 17.11 13.11 2.92
C PRO A 496 15.94 14.00 2.49
N SER A 497 15.19 13.61 1.45
CA SER A 497 14.07 14.37 0.92
C SER A 497 12.93 13.41 0.54
N PHE A 498 11.77 13.64 1.13
CA PHE A 498 10.54 12.89 0.88
C PHE A 498 9.35 13.79 1.21
N LYS A 499 8.17 13.43 0.68
CA LYS A 499 6.94 14.17 0.95
C LYS A 499 6.30 13.68 2.24
N SER A 500 5.84 14.62 3.06
CA SER A 500 4.97 14.38 4.22
C SER A 500 3.64 15.07 3.99
N TYR A 501 2.57 14.47 4.52
CA TYR A 501 1.21 14.99 4.41
C TYR A 501 0.74 15.50 5.77
N TYR A 502 0.16 16.69 5.76
CA TYR A 502 -0.26 17.39 6.96
C TYR A 502 -1.78 17.52 7.02
N VAL A 503 -2.30 17.81 8.21
CA VAL A 503 -3.70 18.22 8.41
C VAL A 503 -3.78 19.68 8.81
N SER A 504 -4.77 20.42 8.33
CA SER A 504 -4.97 21.84 8.68
C SER A 504 -5.80 22.02 9.95
N GLU A 505 -6.84 21.20 10.10
CA GLU A 505 -7.78 21.20 11.22
C GLU A 505 -8.13 19.75 11.59
N TYR A 506 -8.50 19.54 12.85
CA TYR A 506 -8.86 18.25 13.41
C TYR A 506 -9.75 18.43 14.63
N GLY A 507 -10.57 17.42 14.93
CA GLY A 507 -11.47 17.47 16.06
C GLY A 507 -12.19 16.17 16.33
N HIS A 508 -13.12 16.23 17.29
CA HIS A 508 -13.96 15.11 17.69
C HIS A 508 -15.35 15.22 17.05
N VAL A 509 -16.00 14.09 16.81
CA VAL A 509 -17.40 14.02 16.39
C VAL A 509 -18.10 12.83 17.06
N SER A 510 -19.37 12.98 17.41
CA SER A 510 -20.18 11.89 17.95
C SER A 510 -21.65 12.08 17.63
N GLY A 511 -22.40 10.98 17.67
CA GLY A 511 -23.80 10.91 17.29
C GLY A 511 -24.00 10.79 15.77
N ALA A 512 -24.97 9.97 15.39
CA ALA A 512 -25.17 9.56 14.01
C ALA A 512 -25.30 10.72 13.01
N ASP A 513 -26.10 11.74 13.35
CA ASP A 513 -26.32 12.88 12.46
C ASP A 513 -25.03 13.65 12.19
N ARG A 514 -24.23 13.92 13.24
CA ARG A 514 -22.97 14.67 13.09
C ARG A 514 -21.93 13.86 12.33
N MET A 515 -21.86 12.55 12.57
CA MET A 515 -20.99 11.64 11.83
C MET A 515 -21.36 11.59 10.35
N LYS A 516 -22.66 11.45 10.01
CA LYS A 516 -23.13 11.49 8.63
C LYS A 516 -22.72 12.78 7.92
N ALA A 517 -22.93 13.93 8.57
CA ALA A 517 -22.55 15.23 8.02
C ALA A 517 -21.03 15.34 7.76
N GLU A 518 -20.20 14.89 8.70
CA GLU A 518 -18.74 14.91 8.57
C GLU A 518 -18.28 13.97 7.44
N ILE A 519 -18.77 12.73 7.42
CA ILE A 519 -18.43 11.72 6.40
C ILE A 519 -18.82 12.21 5.01
N PHE A 520 -20.05 12.72 4.85
CA PHE A 520 -20.56 13.21 3.58
C PHE A 520 -19.73 14.37 3.02
N LYS A 521 -19.42 15.34 3.88
CA LYS A 521 -18.80 16.60 3.45
C LYS A 521 -17.29 16.47 3.25
N ARG A 522 -16.62 15.69 4.09
CA ARG A 522 -15.15 15.72 4.24
C ARG A 522 -14.48 14.36 4.12
N GLY A 523 -15.23 13.27 4.00
CA GLY A 523 -14.68 11.92 3.83
C GLY A 523 -14.65 11.09 5.12
N PRO A 524 -14.14 9.84 5.06
CA PRO A 524 -14.15 8.89 6.17
C PRO A 524 -13.58 9.45 7.49
N ILE A 525 -14.07 8.94 8.61
CA ILE A 525 -13.65 9.33 9.97
C ILE A 525 -13.09 8.13 10.75
N GLY A 526 -12.29 8.37 11.79
CA GLY A 526 -11.93 7.35 12.78
C GLY A 526 -13.04 7.22 13.83
N CYS A 527 -13.36 6.00 14.27
CA CYS A 527 -14.30 5.76 15.36
C CYS A 527 -13.86 4.62 16.27
N GLY A 528 -14.14 4.80 17.55
CA GLY A 528 -13.96 3.79 18.58
C GLY A 528 -15.06 2.74 18.61
N MET A 529 -14.70 1.49 18.83
CA MET A 529 -15.64 0.40 19.09
C MET A 529 -15.22 -0.42 20.31
N HIS A 530 -16.21 -0.95 21.02
CA HIS A 530 -16.04 -2.00 22.03
C HIS A 530 -16.13 -3.36 21.33
N VAL A 531 -15.02 -3.81 20.74
CA VAL A 531 -14.92 -5.10 20.08
C VAL A 531 -15.05 -6.24 21.09
N THR A 532 -15.90 -7.21 20.74
CA THR A 532 -16.18 -8.45 21.49
C THR A 532 -15.73 -9.66 20.67
N ASP A 533 -15.69 -10.85 21.29
CA ASP A 533 -15.47 -12.11 20.56
C ASP A 533 -16.50 -12.32 19.44
N LYS A 534 -17.73 -11.86 19.65
CA LYS A 534 -18.82 -11.96 18.67
C LYS A 534 -18.53 -11.09 17.43
N PHE A 535 -17.94 -9.91 17.61
CA PHE A 535 -17.53 -9.05 16.50
C PHE A 535 -16.28 -9.58 15.79
N GLU A 536 -15.32 -10.14 16.53
CA GLU A 536 -14.15 -10.80 15.92
C GLU A 536 -14.55 -11.96 15.02
N ALA A 537 -15.58 -12.72 15.40
CA ALA A 537 -16.14 -13.81 14.59
C ALA A 537 -17.04 -13.35 13.42
N TYR A 538 -17.20 -12.04 13.19
CA TYR A 538 -18.03 -11.51 12.12
C TYR A 538 -17.54 -11.96 10.72
N ALA A 539 -18.48 -12.48 9.92
CA ALA A 539 -18.22 -12.97 8.57
C ALA A 539 -19.10 -12.32 7.48
N GLY A 540 -20.03 -11.44 7.86
CA GLY A 540 -20.94 -10.77 6.92
C GLY A 540 -22.32 -10.41 7.50
N GLY A 541 -23.03 -9.52 6.83
CA GLY A 541 -24.37 -9.06 7.20
C GLY A 541 -24.38 -7.76 8.03
N ILE A 542 -25.56 -7.30 8.44
CA ILE A 542 -25.66 -6.10 9.30
C ILE A 542 -25.48 -6.54 10.76
N TYR A 543 -24.31 -6.24 11.33
CA TYR A 543 -23.97 -6.60 12.70
C TYR A 543 -24.82 -5.86 13.74
N SER A 544 -25.18 -6.56 14.82
CA SER A 544 -25.82 -5.95 15.99
C SER A 544 -25.45 -6.69 17.29
N GLU A 545 -24.98 -5.91 18.26
CA GLU A 545 -24.72 -6.28 19.65
C GLU A 545 -24.79 -5.03 20.53
N ASN A 546 -25.86 -4.92 21.32
CA ASN A 546 -26.04 -3.80 22.24
C ASN A 546 -25.26 -4.06 23.54
N ILE A 547 -24.41 -3.12 23.91
CA ILE A 547 -23.68 -3.12 25.18
C ILE A 547 -24.09 -1.88 25.96
N TRP A 548 -24.56 -2.06 27.20
CA TRP A 548 -25.11 -0.98 28.02
C TRP A 548 -24.09 0.13 28.34
N LEU A 549 -22.83 -0.24 28.57
CA LEU A 549 -21.72 0.69 28.84
C LEU A 549 -20.53 0.30 27.96
N PRO A 550 -20.52 0.69 26.68
CA PRO A 550 -19.43 0.33 25.79
C PRO A 550 -18.16 1.11 26.18
N ILE A 551 -17.06 0.40 26.31
CA ILE A 551 -15.73 0.99 26.51
C ILE A 551 -14.95 0.71 25.23
N PRO A 552 -14.60 1.74 24.44
CA PRO A 552 -13.90 1.51 23.20
C PRO A 552 -12.53 0.91 23.49
N ASN A 553 -12.24 -0.22 22.85
CA ASN A 553 -10.98 -0.96 22.94
C ASN A 553 -10.32 -1.13 21.56
N HIS A 554 -11.01 -0.73 20.47
CA HIS A 554 -10.57 -0.82 19.08
C HIS A 554 -10.91 0.45 18.30
N GLU A 555 -10.11 0.74 17.26
CA GLU A 555 -10.31 1.85 16.32
C GLU A 555 -10.59 1.30 14.92
N ILE A 556 -11.56 1.89 14.23
CA ILE A 556 -11.90 1.57 12.83
C ILE A 556 -12.06 2.87 12.04
N SER A 557 -12.21 2.76 10.71
CA SER A 557 -12.65 3.90 9.90
C SER A 557 -14.08 3.71 9.41
N VAL A 558 -14.94 4.73 9.57
CA VAL A 558 -16.31 4.73 9.03
C VAL A 558 -16.33 5.53 7.73
N ALA A 559 -16.68 4.87 6.62
CA ALA A 559 -16.60 5.44 5.28
C ALA A 559 -17.95 5.68 4.60
N GLY A 560 -19.06 5.42 5.30
CA GLY A 560 -20.38 5.56 4.71
C GLY A 560 -21.48 4.96 5.55
N TRP A 561 -22.70 5.01 5.04
CA TRP A 561 -23.88 4.38 5.61
C TRP A 561 -24.80 3.84 4.52
N GLY A 562 -25.65 2.89 4.91
CA GLY A 562 -26.69 2.38 4.05
C GLY A 562 -28.00 2.18 4.80
N PHE A 563 -29.03 1.82 4.04
CA PHE A 563 -30.34 1.49 4.56
C PHE A 563 -30.82 0.19 3.92
N ASP A 564 -31.10 -0.80 4.75
CA ASP A 564 -31.69 -2.06 4.32
C ASP A 564 -33.22 -1.95 4.35
N GLU A 565 -33.83 -1.86 3.17
CA GLU A 565 -35.27 -1.70 3.02
C GLU A 565 -36.05 -2.93 3.55
N ALA A 566 -35.46 -4.13 3.50
CA ALA A 566 -36.11 -5.36 3.96
C ALA A 566 -36.32 -5.39 5.48
N THR A 567 -35.31 -4.98 6.24
CA THR A 567 -35.36 -4.95 7.71
C THR A 567 -35.66 -3.56 8.28
N GLN A 568 -35.77 -2.54 7.42
CA GLN A 568 -35.88 -1.12 7.80
C GLN A 568 -34.75 -0.68 8.74
N THR A 569 -33.53 -1.15 8.45
CA THR A 569 -32.36 -0.93 9.30
C THR A 569 -31.34 -0.02 8.62
N GLU A 570 -31.02 1.11 9.26
CA GLU A 570 -29.85 1.91 8.92
C GLU A 570 -28.57 1.23 9.46
N TYR A 571 -27.49 1.28 8.69
CA TYR A 571 -26.20 0.71 9.07
C TYR A 571 -25.03 1.59 8.65
N TRP A 572 -23.96 1.57 9.45
CA TRP A 572 -22.66 2.10 9.08
C TRP A 572 -21.89 1.13 8.20
N ILE A 573 -21.05 1.67 7.34
CA ILE A 573 -20.06 0.95 6.54
C ILE A 573 -18.69 1.23 7.16
N GLY A 574 -18.11 0.22 7.79
CA GLY A 574 -16.83 0.34 8.49
C GLY A 574 -15.71 -0.46 7.81
N ARG A 575 -14.52 0.14 7.73
CA ARG A 575 -13.25 -0.51 7.37
C ARG A 575 -12.54 -0.93 8.65
N ASN A 576 -12.13 -2.20 8.69
CA ASN A 576 -11.28 -2.73 9.74
C ASN A 576 -9.83 -2.91 9.26
N SER A 577 -8.93 -3.26 10.17
CA SER A 577 -7.48 -3.39 9.94
C SER A 577 -6.96 -4.80 10.26
N TRP A 578 -7.76 -5.83 9.99
CA TRP A 578 -7.45 -7.25 10.31
C TRP A 578 -7.24 -8.13 9.08
N GLY A 579 -6.96 -7.52 7.92
CA GLY A 579 -6.80 -8.23 6.66
C GLY A 579 -8.13 -8.53 5.95
N THR A 580 -8.05 -8.81 4.65
CA THR A 580 -9.24 -8.98 3.79
C THR A 580 -9.94 -10.32 4.00
N TYR A 581 -9.31 -11.29 4.66
CA TYR A 581 -9.97 -12.55 5.00
C TYR A 581 -11.04 -12.38 6.09
N TRP A 582 -11.00 -11.29 6.86
CA TRP A 582 -11.96 -11.01 7.92
C TRP A 582 -13.21 -10.30 7.38
N GLY A 583 -14.39 -10.60 7.93
CA GLY A 583 -15.64 -9.93 7.57
C GLY A 583 -15.97 -9.97 6.08
N GLU A 584 -16.44 -8.83 5.56
CA GLU A 584 -16.78 -8.60 4.16
C GLU A 584 -15.57 -8.01 3.42
N HIS A 585 -14.56 -8.84 3.19
CA HIS A 585 -13.29 -8.43 2.56
C HIS A 585 -12.50 -7.37 3.34
N GLY A 586 -12.45 -7.46 4.67
CA GLY A 586 -11.82 -6.48 5.58
C GLY A 586 -12.78 -5.40 6.07
N TRP A 587 -14.03 -5.41 5.59
CA TRP A 587 -15.07 -4.45 5.92
C TRP A 587 -16.22 -5.09 6.71
N PHE A 588 -17.07 -4.25 7.26
CA PHE A 588 -18.27 -4.69 7.97
C PHE A 588 -19.41 -3.69 7.81
N ARG A 589 -20.62 -4.18 8.04
CA ARG A 589 -21.81 -3.36 8.22
C ARG A 589 -22.31 -3.52 9.64
N ILE A 590 -22.66 -2.42 10.29
CA ILE A 590 -23.13 -2.46 11.68
C ILE A 590 -24.36 -1.55 11.84
N GLN A 591 -25.40 -2.05 12.48
CA GLN A 591 -26.64 -1.30 12.69
C GLN A 591 -26.36 0.02 13.42
N MET A 592 -26.94 1.11 12.93
CA MET A 592 -26.89 2.44 13.53
C MET A 592 -27.74 2.51 14.81
N HIS A 593 -27.41 3.49 15.65
CA HIS A 593 -28.08 3.80 16.91
C HIS A 593 -27.94 2.67 17.96
N ARG A 594 -28.63 2.81 19.10
CA ARG A 594 -28.77 1.76 20.14
C ARG A 594 -27.49 1.29 20.84
N HIS A 595 -26.46 2.14 20.94
CA HIS A 595 -25.19 1.79 21.61
C HIS A 595 -24.52 0.53 21.04
N ASN A 596 -24.71 0.25 19.75
CA ASN A 596 -24.14 -0.91 19.07
C ASN A 596 -22.60 -0.84 19.07
N LEU A 597 -21.99 -1.56 20.02
CA LEU A 597 -20.56 -1.50 20.37
C LEU A 597 -20.01 -0.08 20.64
N GLY A 598 -20.86 0.92 20.88
CA GLY A 598 -20.46 2.30 21.11
C GLY A 598 -19.87 3.05 19.90
N ILE A 599 -20.04 2.53 18.67
CA ILE A 599 -19.41 3.10 17.45
C ILE A 599 -19.69 4.60 17.22
N GLU A 600 -20.81 5.11 17.73
CA GLU A 600 -21.23 6.51 17.53
C GLU A 600 -20.79 7.46 18.66
N GLN A 601 -19.99 7.00 19.63
CA GLN A 601 -19.75 7.75 20.86
C GLN A 601 -18.44 8.56 20.87
N ASP A 602 -17.41 8.09 20.18
CA ASP A 602 -16.05 8.62 20.28
C ASP A 602 -15.35 8.47 18.92
N CYS A 603 -15.57 9.44 18.04
CA CYS A 603 -14.99 9.49 16.71
C CYS A 603 -14.11 10.74 16.53
N ASP A 604 -13.17 10.67 15.59
CA ASP A 604 -12.20 11.69 15.29
C ASP A 604 -12.09 11.94 13.79
N TRP A 605 -11.66 13.15 13.44
CA TRP A 605 -11.51 13.57 12.05
C TRP A 605 -10.37 14.58 11.91
N GLY A 606 -9.81 14.64 10.71
CA GLY A 606 -8.84 15.65 10.30
C GLY A 606 -9.03 16.05 8.85
N VAL A 607 -8.70 17.28 8.49
CA VAL A 607 -8.76 17.77 7.10
C VAL A 607 -7.33 17.81 6.55
N PRO A 608 -6.96 16.89 5.65
CA PRO A 608 -5.63 16.87 5.08
C PRO A 608 -5.42 18.01 4.10
N ILE A 609 -4.15 18.41 3.94
CA ILE A 609 -3.70 19.35 2.94
C ILE A 609 -3.20 18.53 1.73
N PRO A 610 -3.91 18.55 0.58
CA PRO A 610 -3.74 17.54 -0.48
C PRO A 610 -2.41 17.63 -1.23
N ASP A 611 -1.77 18.80 -1.26
CA ASP A 611 -0.44 18.98 -1.86
C ASP A 611 0.72 18.60 -0.92
N GLY A 612 0.41 18.27 0.35
CA GLY A 612 1.39 17.98 1.39
C GLY A 612 2.09 19.22 1.94
N SER A 613 1.62 20.43 1.64
CA SER A 613 2.21 21.66 2.20
C SER A 613 1.98 21.73 3.71
N LYS A 614 2.98 22.26 4.42
CA LYS A 614 2.89 22.45 5.88
C LYS A 614 1.83 23.51 6.20
N PRO A 615 0.96 23.31 7.20
CA PRO A 615 -0.02 24.30 7.61
C PRO A 615 0.68 25.61 7.97
N LYS A 616 0.07 26.74 7.59
CA LYS A 616 0.51 28.05 8.08
C LYS A 616 0.16 28.13 9.56
N VAL A 617 1.16 28.45 10.39
CA VAL A 617 1.05 28.59 11.85
C VAL A 617 0.08 29.72 12.19
#